data_AF-G4CW63-F1
#
_entry.id   AF-G4CW63-F1
#
_cell.length_a   1.000
_cell.length_b   1.000
_cell.length_c   1.000
_cell.angle_alpha   90.00
_cell.angle_beta   90.00
_cell.angle_gamma   90.00
#
_symmetry.space_group_name_H-M   'P 1'
#
loop_
_entity.id
_entity.type
_entity.pdbx_description
1 polymer ?
#
loop_
_entity_poly.entity_id
_entity_poly.type
_entity_poly.pdbx_seq_one_letter_code
_entity_poly.pdbx_strand_id
1 'polypeptide(L)'
;MSTIRGEGPVGAKLQLRFPDLEVGMDRANAADQQTDRQGDFQIGTTAFHVTVSPMQKLIDRCRENIRDGYRPVIVTSSDRVAAARQLAEVGEIGDQVQVAAVEDWVGTNIEEISQYEGNHIRRGVALLIRTYNVRITEIEVDQSLRIDEPEWVKTLLDDH
;
A
#
# COMPACT_ATOMS: atom_id res chain seq x y z
N MET A 1 -14.20 -5.96 11.68
CA MET A 1 -13.23 -4.97 12.22
C MET A 1 -12.25 -4.74 11.11
N SER A 2 -12.40 -3.62 10.40
CA SER A 2 -11.97 -3.43 9.03
C SER A 2 -10.45 -3.32 8.88
N THR A 3 -9.87 -4.17 8.03
CA THR A 3 -8.47 -4.18 7.55
C THR A 3 -8.11 -2.90 6.74
N ILE A 4 -9.12 -2.08 6.40
CA ILE A 4 -9.05 -1.02 5.37
C ILE A 4 -8.13 0.16 5.73
N ARG A 5 -7.61 0.29 6.96
CA ARG A 5 -6.80 1.46 7.32
C ARG A 5 -5.40 1.51 6.66
N GLY A 6 -4.82 0.37 6.27
CA GLY A 6 -3.47 0.34 5.69
C GLY A 6 -3.43 0.27 4.16
N GLU A 7 -4.37 -0.45 3.55
CA GLU A 7 -4.32 -0.81 2.12
C GLU A 7 -4.56 0.39 1.20
N GLY A 8 -5.43 1.32 1.58
CA GLY A 8 -5.81 2.43 0.72
C GLY A 8 -4.64 3.35 0.33
N PRO A 9 -3.83 3.86 1.29
CA PRO A 9 -2.63 4.63 0.97
C PRO A 9 -1.62 3.85 0.10
N VAL A 10 -1.51 2.54 0.32
CA VAL A 10 -0.61 1.66 -0.45
C VAL A 10 -1.07 1.56 -1.91
N GLY A 11 -2.35 1.26 -2.14
CA GLY A 11 -2.91 1.17 -3.48
C GLY A 11 -2.85 2.50 -4.23
N ALA A 12 -3.17 3.62 -3.56
CA ALA A 12 -3.08 4.95 -4.15
C ALA A 12 -1.65 5.30 -4.58
N LYS A 13 -0.68 5.02 -3.71
CA LYS A 13 0.74 5.19 -4.01
C LYS A 13 1.19 4.34 -5.21
N LEU A 14 0.84 3.05 -5.24
CA LEU A 14 1.21 2.17 -6.34
C LEU A 14 0.65 2.68 -7.68
N GLN A 15 -0.61 3.12 -7.69
CA GLN A 15 -1.25 3.66 -8.88
C GLN A 15 -0.62 4.97 -9.36
N LEU A 16 -0.24 5.85 -8.44
CA LEU A 16 0.51 7.07 -8.79
C LEU A 16 1.89 6.76 -9.37
N ARG A 17 2.60 5.77 -8.81
CA ARG A 17 3.95 5.42 -9.25
C ARG A 17 3.98 4.69 -10.59
N PHE A 18 2.97 3.87 -10.84
CA PHE A 18 2.89 2.98 -11.98
C PHE A 18 1.56 3.20 -12.73
N PRO A 19 1.37 4.37 -13.37
CA PRO A 19 0.11 4.71 -14.03
C PRO A 19 -0.25 3.77 -15.19
N ASP A 20 0.75 3.12 -15.77
CA ASP A 20 0.59 2.20 -16.90
C ASP A 20 0.45 0.73 -16.46
N LEU A 21 0.52 0.43 -15.15
CA LEU A 21 0.34 -0.92 -14.62
C LEU A 21 -1.03 -1.05 -13.96
N GLU A 22 -1.63 -2.24 -14.11
CA GLU A 22 -2.86 -2.57 -13.40
C GLU A 22 -2.54 -2.77 -11.90
N VAL A 23 -3.07 -1.87 -11.07
CA VAL A 23 -2.98 -1.97 -9.61
C VAL A 23 -4.32 -2.46 -9.10
N GLY A 24 -4.33 -3.63 -8.47
CA GLY A 24 -5.55 -4.30 -7.99
C GLY A 24 -6.51 -3.37 -7.24
N MET A 25 -7.81 -3.51 -7.54
CA MET A 25 -8.91 -2.70 -6.99
C MET A 25 -9.89 -3.56 -6.17
N ASP A 26 -9.41 -4.68 -5.64
CA ASP A 26 -10.31 -5.65 -5.01
C ASP A 26 -10.72 -5.15 -3.62
N ARG A 27 -11.96 -5.45 -3.24
CA ARG A 27 -12.48 -5.15 -1.91
C ARG A 27 -11.69 -5.91 -0.86
N ALA A 28 -11.49 -5.32 0.33
CA ALA A 28 -10.89 -5.97 1.50
C ALA A 28 -11.59 -7.29 1.94
N ASN A 29 -12.72 -7.66 1.33
CA ASN A 29 -13.47 -8.90 1.58
C ASN A 29 -13.48 -9.88 0.38
N ALA A 30 -12.78 -9.62 -0.72
CA ALA A 30 -12.81 -10.46 -1.91
C ALA A 30 -11.78 -11.61 -1.88
N ALA A 31 -11.61 -12.24 -0.72
CA ALA A 31 -10.81 -13.47 -0.59
C ALA A 31 -11.33 -14.66 -1.43
N ASP A 32 -12.51 -14.51 -2.06
CA ASP A 32 -13.21 -15.57 -2.80
C ASP A 32 -13.23 -15.41 -4.32
N GLN A 33 -12.65 -14.34 -4.90
CA GLN A 33 -12.38 -14.32 -6.34
C GLN A 33 -10.93 -14.67 -6.58
N GLN A 34 -10.76 -15.86 -7.16
CA GLN A 34 -9.52 -16.52 -7.56
C GLN A 34 -8.70 -15.63 -8.50
N THR A 35 -8.06 -14.62 -7.92
CA THR A 35 -7.01 -13.84 -8.55
C THR A 35 -5.71 -14.50 -8.11
N ASP A 36 -4.80 -14.78 -9.06
CA ASP A 36 -3.49 -15.43 -8.84
C ASP A 36 -2.49 -14.53 -8.06
N ARG A 37 -3.02 -13.64 -7.23
CA ARG A 37 -2.25 -12.63 -6.50
C ARG A 37 -1.72 -13.20 -5.20
N GLN A 38 -0.45 -12.93 -4.97
CA GLN A 38 0.33 -13.50 -3.88
C GLN A 38 0.32 -12.60 -2.62
N GLY A 39 -0.35 -11.46 -2.66
CA GLY A 39 -0.56 -10.51 -1.55
C GLY A 39 -1.72 -9.56 -1.84
N ASP A 40 -1.91 -8.56 -0.98
CA ASP A 40 -2.98 -7.55 -1.12
C ASP A 40 -2.80 -6.72 -2.40
N PHE A 41 -1.54 -6.44 -2.77
CA PHE A 41 -1.17 -5.90 -4.07
C PHE A 41 -0.03 -6.71 -4.70
N GLN A 42 0.06 -6.68 -6.03
CA GLN A 42 1.15 -7.32 -6.76
C GLN A 42 1.60 -6.43 -7.92
N ILE A 43 2.92 -6.25 -8.05
CA ILE A 43 3.55 -5.56 -9.19
C ILE A 43 4.71 -6.44 -9.67
N GLY A 44 4.60 -6.94 -10.91
CA GLY A 44 5.53 -7.94 -11.43
C GLY A 44 5.58 -9.17 -10.51
N THR A 45 6.78 -9.54 -10.06
CA THR A 45 7.00 -10.64 -9.11
C THR A 45 7.02 -10.20 -7.64
N THR A 46 6.67 -8.95 -7.33
CA THR A 46 6.64 -8.44 -5.95
C THR A 46 5.23 -8.48 -5.39
N ALA A 47 5.07 -9.14 -4.25
CA ALA A 47 3.81 -9.24 -3.50
C ALA A 47 3.85 -8.34 -2.26
N PHE A 48 2.93 -7.39 -2.18
CA PHE A 48 2.79 -6.48 -1.05
C PHE A 48 1.73 -7.01 -0.09
N HIS A 49 2.13 -7.21 1.15
CA HIS A 49 1.25 -7.59 2.26
C HIS A 49 1.10 -6.40 3.19
N VAL A 50 -0.11 -5.89 3.32
CA VAL A 50 -0.43 -4.71 4.12
C VAL A 50 -1.13 -5.14 5.40
N THR A 51 -0.59 -4.76 6.55
CA THR A 51 -1.18 -5.17 7.83
C THR A 51 -0.93 -4.15 8.92
N VAL A 52 -1.90 -3.98 9.83
CA VAL A 52 -1.73 -3.25 11.09
C VAL A 52 -1.37 -4.17 12.26
N SER A 53 -1.37 -5.48 12.02
CA SER A 53 -1.15 -6.51 13.04
C SER A 53 -0.41 -7.69 12.41
N PRO A 54 0.92 -7.60 12.25
CA PRO A 54 1.71 -8.70 11.70
C PRO A 54 1.61 -9.93 12.63
N MET A 55 1.37 -11.10 12.04
CA MET A 55 1.17 -12.38 12.75
C MET A 55 1.84 -13.52 12.00
N GLN A 56 2.05 -14.66 12.66
CA GLN A 56 2.73 -15.84 12.08
C GLN A 56 2.14 -16.27 10.72
N LYS A 57 0.82 -16.22 10.55
CA LYS A 57 0.15 -16.58 9.28
C LYS A 57 0.66 -15.76 8.09
N LEU A 58 0.99 -14.48 8.29
CA LEU A 58 1.56 -13.64 7.24
C LEU A 58 2.97 -14.10 6.86
N ILE A 59 3.77 -14.52 7.83
CA ILE A 59 5.12 -15.05 7.58
C ILE A 59 5.05 -16.35 6.80
N ASP A 60 4.08 -17.21 7.11
CA ASP A 60 3.86 -18.45 6.37
C ASP A 60 3.49 -18.18 4.92
N ARG A 61 2.63 -17.18 4.67
CA ARG A 61 2.31 -16.72 3.31
C ARG A 61 3.52 -16.13 2.58
N CYS A 62 4.34 -15.33 3.25
CA CYS A 62 5.58 -14.81 2.66
C CYS A 62 6.55 -15.95 2.28
N ARG A 63 6.60 -17.02 3.08
CA ARG A 63 7.43 -18.20 2.80
C ARG A 63 6.94 -18.97 1.58
N GLU A 64 5.62 -19.10 1.40
CA GLU A 64 5.02 -19.66 0.18
C GLU A 64 5.42 -18.83 -1.04
N ASN A 65 5.23 -17.50 -0.98
CA ASN A 65 5.62 -16.59 -2.06
C ASN A 65 7.08 -16.76 -2.46
N ILE A 66 8.01 -16.83 -1.49
CA ILE A 66 9.44 -17.02 -1.75
C ILE A 66 9.69 -18.35 -2.48
N ARG A 67 9.06 -19.44 -2.06
CA ARG A 67 9.19 -20.76 -2.70
C ARG A 67 8.69 -20.73 -4.15
N ASP A 68 7.65 -19.95 -4.41
CA ASP A 68 7.04 -19.80 -5.72
C ASP A 68 7.73 -18.74 -6.60
N GLY A 69 8.85 -18.16 -6.13
CA GLY A 69 9.67 -17.20 -6.89
C GLY A 69 9.21 -15.75 -6.80
N TYR A 70 8.31 -15.42 -5.88
CA TYR A 70 7.83 -14.07 -5.61
C TYR A 70 8.62 -13.40 -4.48
N ARG A 71 8.74 -12.08 -4.56
CA ARG A 71 9.40 -11.24 -3.56
C ARG A 71 8.37 -10.60 -2.62
N PRO A 72 8.25 -11.04 -1.36
CA PRO A 72 7.33 -10.43 -0.41
C PRO A 72 7.85 -9.09 0.16
N VAL A 73 6.94 -8.14 0.29
CA VAL A 73 7.12 -6.86 1.00
C VAL A 73 5.99 -6.72 2.02
N ILE A 74 6.34 -6.64 3.30
CA ILE A 74 5.39 -6.34 4.36
C ILE A 74 5.37 -4.83 4.57
N VAL A 75 4.20 -4.22 4.40
CA VAL A 75 3.93 -2.80 4.69
C VAL A 75 3.04 -2.74 5.93
N THR A 76 3.52 -2.07 6.97
CA THR A 76 2.81 -1.98 8.25
C THR A 76 2.95 -0.60 8.88
N SER A 77 2.28 -0.32 10.00
CA SER A 77 2.45 0.94 10.70
C SER A 77 3.85 1.03 11.33
N SER A 78 4.38 2.24 11.45
CA SER A 78 5.73 2.50 11.98
C SER A 78 6.02 1.80 13.31
N ASP A 79 5.05 1.78 14.24
CA ASP A 79 5.14 1.11 15.55
C ASP A 79 5.20 -0.43 15.48
N ARG A 80 4.86 -1.02 14.33
CA ARG A 80 4.81 -2.47 14.09
C ARG A 80 5.96 -3.00 13.25
N VAL A 81 6.78 -2.13 12.66
CA VAL A 81 7.93 -2.54 11.82
C VAL A 81 8.88 -3.47 12.58
N ALA A 82 9.24 -3.14 13.82
CA ALA A 82 10.15 -3.96 14.62
C ALA A 82 9.56 -5.36 14.89
N ALA A 83 8.26 -5.43 15.20
CA ALA A 83 7.57 -6.70 15.43
C ALA A 83 7.49 -7.56 14.15
N ALA A 84 7.20 -6.95 13.00
CA ALA A 84 7.17 -7.64 11.71
C ALA A 84 8.55 -8.17 11.31
N ARG A 85 9.63 -7.41 11.53
CA ARG A 85 11.01 -7.86 11.31
C ARG A 85 11.36 -9.04 12.20
N GLN A 86 11.08 -8.96 13.50
CA GLN A 86 11.31 -10.05 14.44
C GLN A 86 10.57 -11.34 14.02
N LEU A 87 9.32 -11.21 13.56
CA LEU A 87 8.55 -12.35 13.06
C LEU A 87 9.18 -12.97 11.80
N ALA A 88 9.69 -12.16 10.88
CA ALA A 88 10.38 -12.65 9.68
C ALA A 88 11.72 -13.33 10.02
N GLU A 89 12.47 -12.80 11.01
CA GLU A 89 13.71 -13.40 11.52
C GLU A 89 13.45 -14.75 12.17
N VAL A 90 12.48 -14.85 13.08
CA VAL A 90 12.04 -16.12 13.71
C VAL A 90 11.54 -17.11 12.65
N GLY A 91 10.92 -16.60 11.58
CA GLY A 91 10.47 -17.39 10.44
C GLY A 91 11.57 -17.82 9.47
N GLU A 92 12.83 -17.45 9.72
CA GLU A 92 14.02 -17.72 8.88
C GLU A 92 13.91 -17.16 7.45
N ILE A 93 13.15 -16.06 7.28
CA ILE A 93 12.98 -15.37 5.99
C ILE A 93 13.34 -13.88 6.05
N GLY A 94 13.94 -13.43 7.15
CA GLY A 94 14.27 -12.01 7.39
C GLY A 94 15.08 -11.35 6.26
N ASP A 95 16.04 -12.06 5.68
CA ASP A 95 16.88 -11.56 4.58
C ASP A 95 16.17 -11.54 3.21
N GLN A 96 14.99 -12.15 3.12
CA GLN A 96 14.23 -12.33 1.87
C GLN A 96 12.92 -11.55 1.85
N VAL A 97 12.52 -10.96 3.00
CA VAL A 97 11.31 -10.17 3.14
C VAL A 97 11.67 -8.73 3.45
N GLN A 98 11.20 -7.79 2.64
CA GLN A 98 11.31 -6.37 2.98
C GLN A 98 10.20 -5.99 3.96
N VAL A 99 10.54 -5.26 5.02
CA VAL A 99 9.57 -4.70 5.96
C VAL A 99 9.70 -3.18 6.01
N ALA A 100 8.60 -2.48 5.70
CA ALA A 100 8.56 -1.03 5.63
C ALA A 100 7.38 -0.44 6.42
N ALA A 101 7.60 0.74 7.01
CA ALA A 101 6.53 1.58 7.52
C ALA A 101 5.72 2.16 6.36
N VAL A 102 4.39 2.15 6.46
CA VAL A 102 3.51 2.70 5.41
C VAL A 102 3.77 4.19 5.21
N GLU A 103 4.04 4.93 6.29
CA GLU A 103 4.29 6.37 6.25
C GLU A 103 5.56 6.67 5.45
N ASP A 104 6.68 6.01 5.78
CA ASP A 104 7.95 6.19 5.06
C ASP A 104 7.85 5.69 3.63
N TRP A 105 7.18 4.55 3.41
CA TRP A 105 7.09 3.91 2.11
C TRP A 105 6.24 4.71 1.12
N VAL A 106 5.14 5.29 1.58
CA VAL A 106 4.32 6.21 0.78
C VAL A 106 5.03 7.56 0.61
N GLY A 107 5.55 8.14 1.70
CA GLY A 107 6.22 9.45 1.68
C GLY A 107 7.42 9.49 0.74
N THR A 108 8.31 8.50 0.85
CA THR A 108 9.49 8.37 -0.04
C THR A 108 9.08 8.36 -1.50
N ASN A 109 7.95 7.72 -1.83
CA ASN A 109 7.52 7.65 -3.21
C ASN A 109 6.98 8.98 -3.74
N ILE A 110 6.30 9.78 -2.90
CA ILE A 110 5.89 11.13 -3.28
C ILE A 110 7.11 12.01 -3.52
N GLU A 111 8.10 11.95 -2.65
CA GLU A 111 9.39 12.64 -2.80
C GLU A 111 10.07 12.27 -4.15
N GLU A 112 10.19 10.97 -4.43
CA GLU A 112 10.79 10.45 -5.66
C GLU A 112 10.07 10.91 -6.94
N ILE A 113 8.75 10.74 -7.01
CA ILE A 113 7.95 11.14 -8.19
C ILE A 113 8.01 12.65 -8.40
N SER A 114 8.12 13.40 -7.30
CA SER A 114 8.20 14.86 -7.30
C SER A 114 9.61 15.39 -7.56
N GLN A 115 10.60 14.51 -7.74
CA GLN A 115 12.02 14.86 -7.91
C GLN A 115 12.56 15.71 -6.75
N TYR A 116 12.00 15.50 -5.54
CA TYR A 116 12.35 16.26 -4.33
C TYR A 116 12.13 17.78 -4.45
N GLU A 117 11.28 18.24 -5.38
CA GLU A 117 10.94 19.65 -5.53
C GLU A 117 9.72 20.01 -4.68
N GLY A 118 9.81 21.07 -3.87
CA GLY A 118 8.83 21.39 -2.82
C GLY A 118 7.40 21.61 -3.32
N ASN A 119 7.21 22.33 -4.43
CA ASN A 119 5.88 22.55 -5.01
C ASN A 119 5.34 21.27 -5.65
N HIS A 120 6.22 20.47 -6.27
CA HIS A 120 5.85 19.17 -6.82
C HIS A 120 5.46 18.18 -5.73
N ILE A 121 6.15 18.15 -4.58
CA ILE A 121 5.80 17.32 -3.42
C ILE A 121 4.42 17.69 -2.93
N ARG A 122 4.14 18.99 -2.77
CA ARG A 122 2.81 19.46 -2.38
C ARG A 122 1.72 18.98 -3.34
N ARG A 123 1.98 19.04 -4.65
CA ARG A 123 1.07 18.48 -5.66
C ARG A 123 0.96 16.96 -5.57
N GLY A 124 2.06 16.25 -5.33
CA GLY A 124 2.09 14.80 -5.18
C GLY A 124 1.23 14.33 -3.99
N VAL A 125 1.28 15.02 -2.86
CA VAL A 125 0.39 14.75 -1.70
C VAL A 125 -1.08 14.98 -2.07
N ALA A 126 -1.39 16.07 -2.77
CA ALA A 126 -2.76 16.33 -3.24
C ALA A 126 -3.26 15.21 -4.16
N LEU A 127 -2.44 14.79 -5.13
CA LEU A 127 -2.76 13.69 -6.03
C LEU A 127 -2.96 12.37 -5.27
N LEU A 128 -2.14 12.08 -4.25
CA LEU A 128 -2.29 10.89 -3.42
C LEU A 128 -3.65 10.85 -2.71
N ILE A 129 -4.07 11.97 -2.12
CA ILE A 129 -5.37 12.10 -1.46
C ILE A 129 -6.51 11.89 -2.47
N ARG A 130 -6.44 12.54 -3.64
CA ARG A 130 -7.46 12.42 -4.68
C ARG A 130 -7.53 10.99 -5.24
N THR A 131 -6.38 10.36 -5.53
CA THR A 131 -6.31 8.96 -5.98
C THR A 131 -6.83 8.00 -4.91
N TYR A 132 -6.50 8.20 -3.64
CA TYR A 132 -7.07 7.43 -2.53
C TYR A 132 -8.61 7.53 -2.53
N ASN A 133 -9.14 8.75 -2.58
CA ASN A 133 -10.58 8.98 -2.57
C ASN A 133 -11.30 8.34 -3.77
N VAL A 134 -10.72 8.43 -4.97
CA VAL A 134 -11.23 7.75 -6.17
C VAL A 134 -11.28 6.25 -5.94
N ARG A 135 -10.20 5.65 -5.41
CA ARG A 135 -10.17 4.21 -5.12
C ARG A 135 -11.24 3.80 -4.11
N ILE A 136 -11.41 4.54 -3.01
CA ILE A 136 -12.46 4.30 -2.02
C ILE A 136 -13.85 4.39 -2.65
N THR A 137 -14.09 5.35 -3.54
CA THR A 137 -15.36 5.46 -4.26
C THR A 137 -15.64 4.26 -5.16
N GLU A 138 -14.63 3.67 -5.77
CA GLU A 138 -14.82 2.51 -6.65
C GLU A 138 -15.00 1.19 -5.88
N ILE A 139 -14.27 1.00 -4.78
CA ILE A 139 -14.15 -0.34 -4.16
C ILE A 139 -14.96 -0.48 -2.87
N GLU A 140 -15.10 0.59 -2.08
CA GLU A 140 -15.73 0.52 -0.76
C GLU A 140 -17.22 0.87 -0.79
N VAL A 141 -18.02 0.12 -0.02
CA VAL A 141 -19.43 0.49 0.21
C VAL A 141 -19.51 1.66 1.19
N ASP A 142 -18.64 1.66 2.21
CA ASP A 142 -18.58 2.71 3.21
C ASP A 142 -17.76 3.90 2.71
N GLN A 143 -18.46 4.89 2.16
CA GLN A 143 -17.85 6.12 1.65
C GLN A 143 -17.34 7.06 2.75
N SER A 144 -17.61 6.79 4.04
CA SER A 144 -17.05 7.58 5.15
C SER A 144 -15.55 7.40 5.32
N LEU A 145 -14.96 6.38 4.66
CA LEU A 145 -13.52 6.13 4.66
C LEU A 145 -12.74 7.14 3.81
N ARG A 146 -13.42 7.92 2.96
CA ARG A 146 -12.78 8.98 2.19
C ARG A 146 -12.16 10.05 3.10
N ILE A 147 -11.04 10.59 2.65
CA ILE A 147 -10.41 11.75 3.27
C ILE A 147 -11.19 12.99 2.80
N ASP A 148 -11.67 13.81 3.74
CA ASP A 148 -12.17 15.13 3.39
C ASP A 148 -11.01 15.98 2.86
N GLU A 149 -11.13 16.40 1.60
CA GLU A 149 -10.05 17.09 0.92
C GLU A 149 -9.91 18.50 1.48
N PRO A 150 -8.74 18.85 2.05
CA PRO A 150 -8.47 20.21 2.50
C PRO A 150 -8.62 21.21 1.35
N GLU A 151 -8.98 22.44 1.66
CA GLU A 151 -9.22 23.48 0.63
C GLU A 151 -8.03 23.63 -0.33
N TRP A 152 -6.79 23.58 0.21
CA TRP A 152 -5.60 23.68 -0.62
C TRP A 152 -5.43 22.56 -1.64
N VAL A 153 -5.98 21.35 -1.38
CA VAL A 153 -5.98 20.25 -2.34
C VAL A 153 -6.94 20.55 -3.47
N LYS A 154 -8.16 21.00 -3.13
CA LYS A 154 -9.20 21.36 -4.11
C LYS A 154 -8.69 22.47 -5.03
N THR A 155 -8.24 23.59 -4.45
CA THR A 155 -7.67 24.71 -5.23
C THR A 155 -6.51 24.25 -6.12
N LEU A 156 -5.58 23.44 -5.59
CA LEU A 156 -4.39 23.02 -6.34
C LEU A 156 -4.69 22.06 -7.51
N LEU A 157 -5.74 21.25 -7.41
CA LEU A 157 -6.06 20.23 -8.42
C LEU A 157 -7.17 20.66 -9.38
N ASP A 158 -8.11 21.51 -8.95
CA ASP A 158 -9.30 21.86 -9.73
C ASP A 158 -9.14 23.17 -10.54
N ASP A 159 -8.08 23.96 -10.30
CA ASP A 159 -7.79 25.23 -11.03
C ASP A 159 -7.23 25.04 -12.46
N HIS A 160 -7.24 23.83 -13.03
CA HIS A 160 -6.75 23.52 -14.38
C HIS A 160 -7.65 22.58 -15.17
#